data_AF-A0A4U9I450-F1
#
_entry.id   AF-A0A4U9I450-F1
#
_cell.length_a   1.000
_cell.length_b   1.000
_cell.length_c   1.000
_cell.angle_alpha   90.00
_cell.angle_beta   90.00
_cell.angle_gamma   90.00
#
_symmetry.space_group_name_H-M   'P 1'
#
loop_
_entity.id
_entity.type
_entity.pdbx_description
1 polymer ?
#
loop_
_entity_poly.entity_id
_entity_poly.type
_entity_poly.pdbx_seq_one_letter_code
_entity_poly.pdbx_strand_id
1 'polypeptide(L)'
;MGIAEAQSWLAEFFKTAEGDFFACTPEEGSKAFLHRFAAAGAAIRYQAVHADEVEDILALDIALRRNDTDWFETLPPEIDSQLVHKLYYGHFMCYVFHQDYIVKKGVDAHALKAQMLELLRARGRNIPRNTMWVTFTKRRPH
;
A
#
# COMPACT_ATOMS: atom_id res chain seq x y z
N MET A 1 -19.64 9.95 21.83
CA MET A 1 -18.67 8.90 22.21
C MET A 1 -17.85 8.52 20.98
N GLY A 2 -16.57 8.20 21.14
CA GLY A 2 -15.60 7.96 20.06
C GLY A 2 -14.90 9.22 19.53
N ILE A 3 -15.64 10.17 18.95
CA ILE A 3 -15.04 11.34 18.28
C ILE A 3 -14.28 12.25 19.26
N ALA A 4 -14.92 12.65 20.36
CA ALA A 4 -14.29 13.55 21.35
C ALA A 4 -13.06 12.90 22.03
N GLU A 5 -13.09 11.59 22.22
CA GLU A 5 -11.98 10.81 22.77
C GLU A 5 -10.80 10.79 21.79
N ALA A 6 -11.06 10.50 20.51
CA ALA A 6 -10.05 10.53 19.46
C ALA A 6 -9.43 11.93 19.30
N GLN A 7 -10.25 12.98 19.31
CA GLN A 7 -9.76 14.37 19.25
C GLN A 7 -8.85 14.70 20.43
N SER A 8 -9.24 14.34 21.65
CA SER A 8 -8.44 14.60 22.85
C SER A 8 -7.11 13.84 22.83
N TRP A 9 -7.15 12.57 22.40
CA TRP A 9 -5.96 11.74 22.30
C TRP A 9 -4.99 12.26 21.22
N LEU A 10 -5.49 12.58 20.01
CA LEU A 10 -4.67 13.09 18.91
C LEU A 10 -4.04 14.45 19.26
N ALA A 11 -4.79 15.33 19.92
CA ALA A 11 -4.29 16.62 20.37
C ALA A 11 -3.17 16.48 21.42
N GLU A 12 -3.22 15.48 22.30
CA GLU A 12 -2.12 15.19 23.23
C GLU A 12 -0.93 14.56 22.52
N PHE A 13 -1.19 13.59 21.64
CA PHE A 13 -0.16 12.85 20.92
C PHE A 13 0.74 13.75 20.06
N PHE A 14 0.15 14.64 19.26
CA PHE A 14 0.89 15.55 18.36
C PHE A 14 1.57 16.73 19.06
N LYS A 15 1.48 16.86 20.39
CA LYS A 15 2.35 17.80 21.14
C LYS A 15 3.83 17.40 21.10
N THR A 16 4.10 16.11 20.90
CA THR A 16 5.45 15.54 20.95
C THR A 16 5.79 14.68 19.74
N ALA A 17 4.80 14.13 19.05
CA ALA A 17 4.98 13.43 17.79
C ALA A 17 5.12 14.39 16.59
N GLU A 18 5.79 13.95 15.53
CA GLU A 18 5.82 14.65 14.26
C GLU A 18 4.48 14.49 13.52
N GLY A 19 3.93 15.60 13.01
CA GLY A 19 2.67 15.63 12.26
C GLY A 19 1.58 16.47 12.93
N ASP A 20 0.38 16.44 12.36
CA ASP A 20 -0.82 17.10 12.90
C ASP A 20 -2.10 16.46 12.34
N PHE A 21 -3.26 16.84 12.87
CA PHE A 21 -4.57 16.43 12.39
C PHE A 21 -5.55 17.60 12.43
N PHE A 22 -6.61 17.52 11.63
CA PHE A 22 -7.73 18.46 11.71
C PHE A 22 -9.06 17.73 11.56
N ALA A 23 -10.11 18.31 12.12
CA ALA A 23 -11.46 17.83 11.93
C ALA A 23 -11.97 18.28 10.55
N CYS A 24 -12.13 17.34 9.62
CA CYS A 24 -12.69 17.64 8.32
C CYS A 24 -14.12 18.22 8.44
N THR A 25 -14.40 19.21 7.61
CA THR A 25 -15.77 19.55 7.21
C THR A 25 -16.42 18.36 6.47
N PRO A 26 -17.76 18.32 6.34
CA PRO A 26 -18.44 17.28 5.55
C PRO A 26 -17.92 17.18 4.11
N GLU A 27 -17.58 18.31 3.49
CA GLU A 27 -17.06 18.36 2.12
C GLU A 27 -15.64 17.78 2.03
N GLU A 28 -14.75 18.15 2.95
CA GLU A 28 -13.39 17.62 3.01
C GLU A 28 -13.38 16.11 3.28
N GLY A 29 -14.24 15.64 4.18
CA GLY A 29 -14.39 14.21 4.47
C GLY A 29 -14.82 13.43 3.23
N SER A 30 -15.80 13.94 2.49
CA SER A 30 -16.26 13.34 1.23
C SER A 30 -15.15 13.32 0.17
N LYS A 31 -14.44 14.43 -0.02
CA LYS A 31 -13.32 14.53 -0.98
C LYS A 31 -12.17 13.60 -0.62
N ALA A 32 -11.77 13.56 0.65
CA ALA A 32 -10.70 12.66 1.13
C ALA A 32 -11.06 11.19 0.88
N PHE A 33 -12.31 10.81 1.15
CA PHE A 33 -12.80 9.46 0.89
C PHE A 33 -12.77 9.13 -0.60
N LEU A 34 -13.31 10.00 -1.46
CA LEU A 34 -13.28 9.83 -2.92
C LEU A 34 -11.86 9.73 -3.47
N HIS A 35 -10.93 10.56 -2.99
CA HIS A 35 -9.53 10.54 -3.38
C HIS A 35 -8.88 9.18 -3.08
N ARG A 36 -9.19 8.58 -1.92
CA ARG A 36 -8.70 7.24 -1.57
C ARG A 36 -9.17 6.15 -2.54
N PHE A 37 -10.38 6.24 -3.10
CA PHE A 37 -10.84 5.30 -4.13
C PHE A 37 -10.21 5.58 -5.49
N ALA A 38 -10.02 6.86 -5.84
CA ALA A 38 -9.35 7.25 -7.08
C ALA A 38 -7.91 6.70 -7.14
N ALA A 39 -7.20 6.66 -6.00
CA ALA A 39 -5.88 6.05 -5.90
C ALA A 39 -5.83 4.59 -6.39
N ALA A 40 -6.88 3.80 -6.17
CA ALA A 40 -6.95 2.40 -6.62
C ALA A 40 -7.07 2.24 -8.15
N GLY A 41 -7.45 3.31 -8.86
CA GLY A 41 -7.47 3.38 -10.32
C GLY A 41 -6.27 4.11 -10.92
N ALA A 42 -5.47 4.81 -10.11
CA ALA A 42 -4.37 5.64 -10.59
C ALA A 42 -3.30 4.83 -11.34
N ALA A 43 -2.94 3.65 -10.81
CA ALA A 43 -2.00 2.75 -11.46
C ALA A 43 -2.47 2.33 -12.87
N ILE A 44 -3.74 1.91 -12.99
CA ILE A 44 -4.35 1.51 -14.27
C ILE A 44 -4.31 2.67 -15.27
N ARG A 45 -4.72 3.86 -14.83
CA ARG A 45 -4.76 5.03 -15.71
C ARG A 45 -3.36 5.43 -16.15
N TYR A 46 -2.38 5.37 -15.26
CA TYR A 46 -0.99 5.65 -15.60
C TYR A 46 -0.47 4.65 -16.64
N GLN A 47 -0.68 3.35 -16.43
CA GLN A 47 -0.27 2.31 -17.38
C GLN A 47 -0.95 2.50 -18.74
N ALA A 48 -2.24 2.83 -18.78
CA ALA A 48 -2.96 3.06 -20.02
C ALA A 48 -2.42 4.26 -20.82
N VAL A 49 -1.95 5.32 -20.15
CA VAL A 49 -1.34 6.49 -20.81
C VAL A 49 0.09 6.21 -21.26
N HIS A 50 0.84 5.38 -20.53
CA HIS A 50 2.27 5.12 -20.76
C HIS A 50 2.52 3.67 -21.21
N ALA A 51 1.59 3.06 -21.94
CA ALA A 51 1.60 1.63 -22.25
C ALA A 51 2.89 1.17 -22.99
N ASP A 52 3.51 2.07 -23.75
CA ASP A 52 4.76 1.82 -24.47
C ASP A 52 6.01 2.01 -23.58
N GLU A 53 5.89 2.64 -22.42
CA GLU A 53 7.00 2.99 -21.52
C GLU A 53 7.07 2.11 -20.26
N VAL A 54 6.01 1.37 -19.95
CA VAL A 54 5.93 0.52 -18.75
C VAL A 54 5.43 -0.89 -19.07
N GLU A 55 5.68 -1.82 -18.16
CA GLU A 55 5.07 -3.16 -18.18
C GLU A 55 3.73 -3.19 -17.43
N ASP A 56 3.13 -4.38 -17.40
CA ASP A 56 1.94 -4.66 -16.59
C ASP A 56 2.15 -4.28 -15.12
N ILE A 57 1.06 -3.81 -14.51
CA ILE A 57 1.04 -3.44 -13.09
C ILE A 57 1.24 -4.70 -12.25
N LEU A 58 2.25 -4.69 -11.39
CA LEU A 58 2.43 -5.70 -10.36
C LEU A 58 1.65 -5.23 -9.13
N ALA A 59 0.57 -5.92 -8.79
CA ALA A 59 -0.24 -5.63 -7.61
C ALA A 59 -0.08 -6.70 -6.53
N LEU A 60 0.08 -6.28 -5.27
CA LEU A 60 0.13 -7.12 -4.08
C LEU A 60 -0.91 -6.67 -3.05
N ASP A 61 -1.80 -7.59 -2.63
CA ASP A 61 -2.69 -7.38 -1.48
C ASP A 61 -2.10 -8.09 -0.26
N ILE A 62 -1.69 -7.32 0.74
CA ILE A 62 -0.92 -7.80 1.89
C ILE A 62 -1.69 -7.52 3.19
N ALA A 63 -1.97 -8.58 3.95
CA ALA A 63 -2.43 -8.47 5.32
C ALA A 63 -1.27 -8.73 6.29
N LEU A 64 -0.86 -7.69 7.01
CA LEU A 64 0.14 -7.76 8.08
C LEU A 64 -0.51 -8.15 9.42
N ARG A 65 0.32 -8.47 10.41
CA ARG A 65 -0.14 -8.68 11.78
C ARG A 65 -0.60 -7.36 12.38
N ARG A 66 -1.59 -7.42 13.27
CA ARG A 66 -2.09 -6.23 13.99
C ARG A 66 -1.07 -5.55 14.91
N ASN A 67 0.00 -6.26 15.28
CA ASN A 67 1.08 -5.75 16.13
C ASN A 67 2.38 -5.51 15.36
N ASP A 68 2.34 -5.48 14.02
CA ASP A 68 3.52 -5.23 13.21
C ASP A 68 3.90 -3.75 13.29
N THR A 69 5.07 -3.43 13.82
CA THR A 69 5.52 -2.03 13.93
C THR A 69 6.20 -1.53 12.66
N ASP A 70 6.65 -2.44 11.79
CA ASP A 70 7.43 -2.13 10.59
C ASP A 70 6.55 -2.13 9.33
N TRP A 71 5.35 -1.56 9.41
CA TRP A 71 4.34 -1.68 8.35
C TRP A 71 4.74 -1.05 7.01
N PHE A 72 5.66 -0.08 7.01
CA PHE A 72 6.13 0.58 5.80
C PHE A 72 7.19 -0.26 5.10
N GLU A 73 7.06 -0.45 3.79
CA GLU A 73 7.98 -1.28 3.03
C GLU A 73 9.30 -0.56 2.74
N THR A 74 10.41 -1.28 2.93
CA THR A 74 11.72 -0.89 2.41
C THR A 74 12.21 -1.98 1.46
N LEU A 75 12.16 -1.70 0.15
CA LEU A 75 12.62 -2.64 -0.87
C LEU A 75 14.15 -2.58 -1.01
N PRO A 76 14.81 -3.74 -1.20
CA PRO A 76 16.22 -3.76 -1.59
C PRO A 76 16.45 -3.01 -2.92
N PRO A 77 17.62 -2.36 -3.11
CA PRO A 77 17.90 -1.57 -4.31
C PRO A 77 17.76 -2.35 -5.63
N GLU A 78 18.02 -3.65 -5.62
CA GLU A 78 17.87 -4.53 -6.77
C GLU A 78 16.42 -4.65 -7.24
N ILE A 79 15.43 -4.57 -6.35
CA ILE A 79 14.00 -4.54 -6.70
C ILE A 79 13.60 -3.10 -6.99
N ASP A 80 14.00 -2.15 -6.15
CA ASP A 80 13.57 -0.76 -6.25
C ASP A 80 13.97 -0.12 -7.60
N SER A 81 15.16 -0.46 -8.09
CA SER A 81 15.66 0.01 -9.39
C SER A 81 14.88 -0.51 -10.60
N GLN A 82 14.03 -1.53 -10.44
CA GLN A 82 13.17 -2.07 -11.51
C GLN A 82 11.80 -1.38 -11.60
N LEU A 83 11.51 -0.47 -10.66
CA LEU A 83 10.22 0.19 -10.52
C LEU A 83 10.27 1.64 -10.99
N VAL A 84 9.19 2.10 -11.61
CA VAL A 84 8.96 3.52 -11.92
C VAL A 84 8.26 4.20 -10.76
N HIS A 85 7.18 3.59 -10.25
CA HIS A 85 6.36 4.12 -9.15
C HIS A 85 5.95 3.02 -8.18
N LYS A 86 5.79 3.41 -6.92
CA LYS A 86 5.30 2.59 -5.81
C LYS A 86 4.08 3.27 -5.21
N LEU A 87 2.91 2.65 -5.31
CA LEU A 87 1.63 3.20 -4.87
C LEU A 87 1.14 2.40 -3.67
N TYR A 88 1.13 3.03 -2.50
CA TYR A 88 0.72 2.41 -1.25
C TYR A 88 -0.59 3.00 -0.74
N TYR A 89 -1.60 2.15 -0.59
CA TYR A 89 -2.90 2.54 -0.07
C TYR A 89 -3.58 1.34 0.59
N GLY A 90 -4.48 1.54 1.55
CA GLY A 90 -5.00 0.39 2.29
C GLY A 90 -6.09 0.72 3.29
N HIS A 91 -6.31 -0.23 4.19
CA HIS A 91 -7.13 -0.13 5.38
C HIS A 91 -6.19 -0.20 6.59
N PHE A 92 -5.64 0.96 6.97
CA PHE A 92 -4.53 1.05 7.92
C PHE A 92 -4.81 0.34 9.26
N MET A 93 -5.96 0.59 9.88
CA MET A 93 -6.33 -0.04 11.16
C MET A 93 -6.61 -1.55 11.06
N CYS A 94 -6.86 -2.06 9.84
CA CYS A 94 -7.02 -3.49 9.58
C CYS A 94 -5.68 -4.16 9.22
N TYR A 95 -4.59 -3.39 9.08
CA TYR A 95 -3.29 -3.86 8.60
C TYR A 95 -3.36 -4.52 7.21
N VAL A 96 -4.27 -4.07 6.36
CA VAL A 96 -4.42 -4.53 4.97
C VAL A 96 -3.95 -3.44 4.02
N PHE A 97 -2.96 -3.75 3.19
CA PHE A 97 -2.32 -2.82 2.27
C PHE A 97 -2.39 -3.35 0.84
N HIS A 98 -2.72 -2.45 -0.08
CA HIS A 98 -2.60 -2.62 -1.51
C HIS A 98 -1.32 -1.90 -1.93
N GLN A 99 -0.42 -2.65 -2.55
CA GLN A 99 0.83 -2.14 -3.09
C GLN A 99 0.81 -2.38 -4.59
N ASP A 100 0.59 -1.31 -5.35
CA ASP A 100 0.65 -1.34 -6.81
C ASP A 100 1.99 -0.78 -7.26
N TYR A 101 2.66 -1.54 -8.13
CA TYR A 101 3.98 -1.23 -8.64
C TYR A 101 3.92 -1.05 -10.15
N ILE A 102 4.44 0.08 -10.62
CA ILE A 102 4.59 0.36 -12.05
C ILE A 102 5.98 -0.10 -12.45
N VAL A 103 6.05 -1.17 -13.23
CA VAL A 103 7.31 -1.84 -13.58
C VAL A 103 7.91 -1.22 -14.83
N LYS A 104 9.23 -1.01 -14.83
CA LYS A 104 9.96 -0.47 -15.99
C LYS A 104 9.82 -1.40 -17.21
N LYS A 105 9.74 -0.82 -18.41
CA LYS A 105 9.70 -1.59 -19.67
C LYS A 105 10.85 -2.60 -19.75
N GLY A 106 10.56 -3.81 -20.22
CA GLY A 106 11.53 -4.89 -20.42
C GLY A 106 11.91 -5.67 -19.16
N VAL A 107 11.41 -5.30 -17.99
CA VAL A 107 11.58 -6.09 -16.76
C VAL A 107 10.58 -7.25 -16.74
N ASP A 108 11.03 -8.44 -16.36
CA ASP A 108 10.15 -9.58 -16.13
C ASP A 108 9.34 -9.38 -14.83
N ALA A 109 8.11 -8.87 -14.98
CA ALA A 109 7.20 -8.64 -13.87
C ALA A 109 6.85 -9.92 -13.09
N HIS A 110 6.88 -11.10 -13.73
CA HIS A 110 6.61 -12.37 -13.06
C HIS A 110 7.79 -12.77 -12.16
N ALA A 111 9.02 -12.67 -12.66
CA ALA A 111 10.22 -12.91 -11.87
C ALA A 111 10.34 -11.90 -10.71
N LEU A 112 10.09 -10.62 -10.97
CA LEU A 112 10.08 -9.56 -9.94
C LEU A 112 9.08 -9.87 -8.84
N LYS A 113 7.85 -10.25 -9.21
CA LYS A 113 6.82 -10.66 -8.27
C LYS A 113 7.25 -11.84 -7.41
N ALA A 114 7.89 -12.84 -7.99
CA ALA A 114 8.40 -13.99 -7.23
C ALA A 114 9.45 -13.56 -6.18
N GLN A 115 10.33 -12.62 -6.52
CA GLN A 115 11.32 -12.07 -5.58
C GLN A 115 10.66 -11.30 -4.42
N MET A 116 9.69 -10.42 -4.72
CA MET A 116 8.96 -9.65 -3.70
C MET A 116 8.19 -10.57 -2.74
N LEU A 117 7.59 -11.63 -3.27
CA LEU A 117 6.90 -12.63 -2.44
C LEU A 117 7.85 -13.38 -1.52
N GLU A 118 9.08 -13.65 -1.95
CA GLU A 118 10.08 -14.28 -1.09
C GLU A 118 10.52 -13.35 0.04
N LEU A 119 10.63 -12.04 -0.22
CA LEU A 119 10.89 -11.05 0.83
C LEU A 119 9.75 -10.98 1.85
N LEU A 120 8.50 -10.95 1.39
CA LEU A 120 7.33 -10.95 2.27
C LEU A 120 7.24 -12.23 3.09
N ARG A 121 7.55 -13.39 2.49
CA ARG A 121 7.65 -14.66 3.22
C ARG A 121 8.79 -14.65 4.23
N ALA A 122 9.95 -14.10 3.87
CA ALA A 122 11.10 -13.98 4.76
C ALA A 122 10.77 -13.15 6.00
N ARG A 123 10.10 -12.02 5.80
CA ARG A 123 9.53 -11.20 6.86
C ARG A 123 8.53 -12.00 7.73
N GLY A 124 7.81 -12.92 7.10
CA GLY A 124 6.92 -13.92 7.72
C GLY A 124 7.60 -15.11 8.43
N ARG A 125 8.90 -15.41 8.22
CA ARG A 125 9.48 -16.72 8.58
C ARG A 125 9.61 -16.99 10.08
N ASN A 126 9.69 -15.96 10.92
CA ASN A 126 9.71 -16.11 12.39
C ASN A 126 8.30 -16.08 13.00
N ILE A 127 7.27 -16.35 12.18
CA ILE A 127 5.87 -16.09 12.51
C ILE A 127 5.04 -17.32 12.12
N PRO A 128 4.07 -17.77 12.95
CA PRO A 128 3.17 -18.86 12.59
C PRO A 128 2.46 -18.58 11.25
N ARG A 129 2.35 -19.62 10.41
CA ARG A 129 1.89 -19.54 9.00
C ARG A 129 0.45 -18.98 8.80
N ASN A 130 -0.30 -18.73 9.88
CA ASN A 130 -1.71 -18.31 9.84
C ASN A 130 -1.94 -16.80 10.01
N THR A 131 -0.88 -16.00 10.21
CA THR A 131 -1.01 -14.58 10.62
C THR A 131 -0.58 -13.54 9.60
N MET A 132 -0.04 -13.95 8.44
CA MET A 132 0.23 -13.05 7.31
C MET A 132 -0.30 -13.71 6.04
N TRP A 133 -1.24 -13.05 5.37
CA TRP A 133 -1.84 -13.53 4.13
C TRP A 133 -1.50 -12.54 3.03
N VAL A 134 -0.79 -13.00 2.02
CA VAL A 134 -0.68 -12.29 0.73
C VAL A 134 -1.72 -12.92 -0.17
N THR A 135 -2.83 -12.22 -0.39
CA THR A 135 -3.87 -12.66 -1.33
C THR A 135 -3.58 -12.11 -2.71
N PHE A 136 -3.72 -12.95 -3.73
CA PHE A 136 -3.58 -12.51 -5.10
C PHE A 136 -4.95 -12.27 -5.69
N THR A 137 -5.30 -11.01 -5.93
CA THR A 137 -6.32 -10.72 -6.92
C THR A 137 -5.67 -10.72 -8.30
N LYS A 138 -5.81 -11.83 -9.05
CA LYS A 138 -5.59 -11.79 -10.50
C LYS A 138 -6.70 -10.93 -11.06
N ARG A 139 -6.49 -9.61 -11.22
CA ARG A 139 -7.45 -8.77 -11.96
C ARG A 139 -7.59 -9.40 -13.35
N ARG A 140 -8.81 -9.80 -13.70
CA ARG A 140 -9.10 -10.43 -14.98
C ARG A 140 -8.66 -9.45 -16.08
N PRO A 141 -8.01 -9.92 -17.16
CA PRO A 141 -7.83 -9.08 -18.34
C PRO A 141 -9.23 -8.70 -18.85
N HIS A 142 -9.41 -7.42 -19.17
CA HIS A 142 -10.52 -6.96 -20.00
C HIS A 142 -10.30 -7.40 -21.45
#